data_AF-A0A1H5F720-F1
#
_entry.id   AF-A0A1H5F720-F1
#
_cell.length_a   1.000
_cell.length_b   1.000
_cell.length_c   1.000
_cell.angle_alpha   90.00
_cell.angle_beta   90.00
_cell.angle_gamma   90.00
#
_symmetry.space_group_name_H-M   'P 1'
#
loop_
_entity.id
_entity.type
_entity.pdbx_description
1 polymer ?
#
loop_
_entity_poly.entity_id
_entity_poly.type
_entity_poly.pdbx_seq_one_letter_code
_entity_poly.pdbx_strand_id
1 'polypeptide(L)'
;MGWLRIFLSAYIVRSGGVGDVALDRKTRKEKWAVTNNHDGGASGPSDGGPVLTGISVAVVAVSTTGSRTAGSARTRPPWVAMEDYAALIRANTPMRALRLPVTTGDPHVLTERILGLPTGVSAVFVVGVGHRESAAVARAVTGRGGPVVLTELDVLTAAVAAAAITTLRRRGVPPRAGRVVITGASWAPLLAPVLIASGVGDLSSWHERDAEAFPLRRVMDHNDVLVDLAGCAPDGAAVGRTVTVPADGFAYGALVLPGLLAALCGHEVRTVTVEVVAACVRALALITPADRMLPSLGDRLLVSAVARHVSRALGHPVPYRDPHR
;
A
#
# COMPACT_ATOMS: atom_id res chain seq x y z
N MET A 1 13.58 7.57 37.44
CA MET A 1 12.22 8.04 37.79
C MET A 1 11.73 8.86 36.60
N GLY A 2 11.00 8.25 35.65
CA GLY A 2 9.55 8.42 35.47
C GLY A 2 9.29 9.82 34.91
N TRP A 3 8.76 10.06 33.72
CA TRP A 3 7.39 9.77 33.30
C TRP A 3 7.33 9.72 31.75
N LEU A 4 6.75 8.65 31.18
CA LEU A 4 6.29 8.60 29.78
C LEU A 4 4.79 8.28 29.83
N ARG A 5 3.94 9.22 29.41
CA ARG A 5 2.50 8.98 29.24
C ARG A 5 2.24 8.65 27.76
N ILE A 6 1.84 7.40 27.53
CA ILE A 6 1.27 6.90 26.28
C ILE A 6 -0.20 7.32 26.26
N PHE A 7 -0.64 8.04 25.24
CA PHE A 7 -2.07 8.21 24.94
C PHE A 7 -2.42 7.30 23.77
N LEU A 8 -3.06 6.17 24.09
CA LEU A 8 -3.77 5.31 23.14
C LEU A 8 -5.22 5.80 23.10
N SER A 9 -5.71 6.26 21.95
CA SER A 9 -7.14 6.50 21.75
C SER A 9 -7.72 5.34 20.94
N ALA A 10 -8.45 4.46 21.63
CA ALA A 10 -9.22 3.38 21.04
C ALA A 10 -10.69 3.81 20.96
N TYR A 11 -11.28 3.77 19.78
CA TYR A 11 -12.73 3.88 19.61
C TYR A 11 -13.36 2.49 19.64
N ILE A 12 -14.11 2.22 20.70
CA ILE A 12 -15.06 1.12 20.84
C ILE A 12 -16.42 1.65 20.40
N VAL A 13 -17.02 1.07 19.35
CA VAL A 13 -18.44 1.26 19.03
C VAL A 13 -19.22 0.13 19.69
N ARG A 14 -20.06 0.49 20.65
CA ARG A 14 -20.96 -0.41 21.37
C ARG A 14 -22.36 -0.31 20.78
N SER A 15 -22.91 -1.47 20.45
CA SER A 15 -24.25 -1.71 19.91
C SER A 15 -25.38 -1.46 20.92
N GLY A 16 -26.55 -1.11 20.39
CA GLY A 16 -27.87 -1.10 21.04
C GLY A 16 -28.74 -0.01 20.38
N GLY A 17 -29.97 -0.21 19.93
CA GLY A 17 -30.87 -1.35 19.94
C GLY A 17 -32.29 -0.81 19.67
N VAL A 18 -33.00 -1.50 18.78
CA VAL A 18 -34.47 -1.69 18.71
C VAL A 18 -35.37 -0.46 18.52
N GLY A 19 -36.06 -0.45 17.37
CA GLY A 19 -37.32 0.25 17.15
C GLY A 19 -38.12 -0.49 16.07
N ASP A 20 -39.14 -1.23 16.51
CA ASP A 20 -40.16 -1.94 15.73
C ASP A 20 -40.83 -1.07 14.66
N VAL A 21 -41.05 -1.63 13.47
CA VAL A 21 -42.30 -1.42 12.71
C VAL A 21 -42.65 -2.72 11.99
N ALA A 22 -43.75 -3.33 12.44
CA ALA A 22 -44.42 -4.44 11.81
C ALA A 22 -45.10 -4.00 10.50
N LEU A 23 -45.03 -4.84 9.46
CA LEU A 23 -46.10 -4.91 8.47
C LEU A 23 -46.31 -6.34 7.96
N ASP A 24 -47.59 -6.68 7.95
CA ASP A 24 -48.25 -7.97 7.94
C ASP A 24 -48.58 -8.43 6.50
N ARG A 25 -48.55 -9.77 6.30
CA ARG A 25 -49.23 -10.59 5.28
C ARG A 25 -49.00 -10.25 3.79
N LYS A 26 -48.84 -11.23 2.88
CA LYS A 26 -49.76 -12.36 2.67
C LYS A 26 -49.14 -13.38 1.72
N THR A 27 -49.44 -14.63 2.00
CA THR A 27 -49.17 -15.86 1.26
C THR A 27 -49.69 -15.86 -0.19
N ARG A 28 -48.96 -16.53 -1.10
CA ARG A 28 -49.60 -17.43 -2.08
C ARG A 28 -48.65 -18.54 -2.55
N LYS A 29 -49.04 -19.77 -2.20
CA LYS A 29 -48.57 -21.02 -2.81
C LYS A 29 -49.06 -21.06 -4.25
N GLU A 30 -48.19 -21.39 -5.20
CA GLU A 30 -48.61 -22.10 -6.41
C GLU A 30 -47.69 -23.29 -6.66
N LYS A 31 -48.37 -24.42 -6.84
CA LYS A 31 -47.91 -25.79 -6.98
C LYS A 31 -48.30 -26.19 -8.38
N TRP A 32 -47.37 -26.39 -9.29
CA TRP A 32 -47.65 -27.11 -10.54
C TRP A 32 -46.54 -28.12 -10.84
N ALA A 33 -47.01 -29.26 -11.34
CA ALA A 33 -46.35 -30.54 -11.33
C ALA A 33 -45.45 -30.77 -12.55
N VAL A 34 -44.57 -31.75 -12.34
CA VAL A 34 -43.71 -32.49 -13.27
C VAL A 34 -44.42 -32.90 -14.57
N THR A 35 -43.72 -32.76 -15.70
CA THR A 35 -43.67 -33.78 -16.76
C THR A 35 -42.26 -33.83 -17.37
N ASN A 36 -41.71 -35.04 -17.50
CA ASN A 36 -40.47 -35.37 -18.20
C ASN A 36 -40.69 -35.39 -19.72
N ASN A 37 -39.71 -34.98 -20.52
CA ASN A 37 -39.01 -35.88 -21.46
C ASN A 37 -37.92 -35.21 -22.32
N HIS A 38 -36.81 -35.97 -22.40
CA HIS A 38 -35.71 -36.13 -23.35
C HIS A 38 -35.31 -35.12 -24.46
N ASP A 39 -33.97 -35.00 -24.52
CA ASP A 39 -33.05 -34.95 -25.67
C ASP A 39 -33.05 -33.78 -26.65
N GLY A 40 -31.86 -33.20 -26.82
CA GLY A 40 -31.50 -32.49 -28.06
C GLY A 40 -30.57 -31.29 -27.88
N GLY A 41 -29.27 -31.55 -27.93
CA GLY A 41 -28.19 -30.70 -28.46
C GLY A 41 -28.34 -29.18 -28.53
N ALA A 42 -27.48 -28.48 -27.80
CA ALA A 42 -26.55 -27.48 -28.35
C ALA A 42 -25.80 -26.83 -27.17
N SER A 43 -24.70 -27.44 -26.74
CA SER A 43 -23.70 -26.74 -25.95
C SER A 43 -23.09 -25.65 -26.84
N GLY A 44 -23.59 -24.43 -26.69
CA GLY A 44 -22.92 -23.25 -27.24
C GLY A 44 -21.49 -23.18 -26.72
N PRO A 45 -20.54 -22.66 -27.50
CA PRO A 45 -19.17 -22.49 -27.03
C PRO A 45 -19.22 -21.58 -25.81
N SER A 46 -18.82 -22.11 -24.65
CA SER A 46 -18.50 -21.26 -23.50
C SER A 46 -17.46 -20.27 -24.00
N ASP A 47 -17.80 -18.99 -23.90
CA ASP A 47 -16.96 -17.86 -24.26
C ASP A 47 -15.70 -17.91 -23.39
N GLY A 48 -14.72 -18.68 -23.90
CA GLY A 48 -13.43 -18.88 -23.29
C GLY A 48 -12.66 -17.61 -23.45
N GLY A 49 -12.83 -16.71 -22.48
CA GLY A 49 -11.91 -15.59 -22.30
C GLY A 49 -10.46 -16.09 -22.40
N PRO A 50 -9.57 -15.31 -23.03
CA PRO A 50 -8.23 -15.80 -23.38
C PRO A 50 -7.53 -16.33 -22.12
N VAL A 51 -7.25 -17.64 -22.12
CA VAL A 51 -6.44 -18.28 -21.08
C VAL A 51 -5.08 -17.59 -21.10
N LEU A 52 -4.81 -16.80 -20.06
CA LEU A 52 -3.57 -16.06 -19.94
C LEU A 52 -2.43 -17.06 -19.68
N THR A 53 -1.66 -17.36 -20.72
CA THR A 53 -0.42 -18.13 -20.59
C THR A 53 0.67 -17.19 -20.04
N GLY A 54 0.92 -17.30 -18.73
CA GLY A 54 1.93 -16.52 -17.99
C GLY A 54 1.34 -15.63 -16.88
N ILE A 55 2.21 -15.17 -15.97
CA ILE A 55 1.83 -14.32 -14.84
C ILE A 55 1.38 -12.95 -15.33
N SER A 56 0.15 -12.56 -14.97
CA SER A 56 -0.42 -11.26 -15.31
C SER A 56 -0.62 -10.39 -14.08
N VAL A 57 -0.35 -9.10 -14.23
CA VAL A 57 -0.57 -8.06 -13.21
C VAL A 57 -1.49 -7.01 -13.80
N ALA A 58 -2.52 -6.60 -13.06
CA ALA A 58 -3.36 -5.48 -13.47
C ALA A 58 -2.91 -4.19 -12.80
N VAL A 59 -2.77 -3.11 -13.57
CA VAL A 59 -2.59 -1.74 -13.06
C VAL A 59 -3.94 -1.05 -13.15
N VAL A 60 -4.51 -0.71 -12.01
CA VAL A 60 -5.85 -0.12 -11.90
C VAL A 60 -5.71 1.35 -11.54
N ALA A 61 -6.30 2.20 -12.36
CA ALA A 61 -6.12 3.64 -12.28
C ALA A 61 -7.44 4.33 -12.01
N VAL A 62 -7.57 4.89 -10.82
CA VAL A 62 -8.80 5.57 -10.42
C VAL A 62 -8.67 7.06 -10.67
N SER A 63 -9.50 7.59 -11.55
CA SER A 63 -9.65 9.02 -11.79
C SER A 63 -11.07 9.42 -11.46
N THR A 64 -11.28 10.14 -10.36
CA THR A 64 -12.59 10.73 -10.05
C THR A 64 -12.57 12.21 -10.40
N THR A 65 -13.70 12.74 -10.86
CA THR A 65 -13.87 14.16 -11.25
C THR A 65 -13.78 15.15 -10.07
N GLY A 66 -13.33 14.73 -8.89
CA GLY A 66 -13.27 15.60 -7.71
C GLY A 66 -12.33 15.17 -6.58
N SER A 67 -11.54 14.09 -6.71
CA SER A 67 -10.64 13.66 -5.64
C SER A 67 -9.37 14.50 -5.60
N ARG A 68 -9.45 15.64 -4.92
CA ARG A 68 -8.28 16.26 -4.28
C ARG A 68 -7.96 15.43 -3.04
N THR A 69 -7.16 14.38 -3.18
CA THR A 69 -6.60 13.69 -2.02
C THR A 69 -5.78 14.68 -1.20
N ALA A 70 -6.19 14.93 0.04
CA ALA A 70 -5.46 15.78 0.98
C ALA A 70 -4.06 15.19 1.25
N GLY A 71 -3.02 16.03 1.07
CA GLY A 71 -1.64 15.73 1.46
C GLY A 71 -0.58 15.96 0.39
N SER A 72 -0.95 15.93 -0.90
CA SER A 72 -0.13 16.45 -1.99
C SER A 72 -1.01 16.56 -3.22
N ALA A 73 -1.03 17.73 -3.86
CA ALA A 73 -1.70 17.88 -5.14
C ALA A 73 -0.96 16.98 -6.14
N ARG A 74 -1.48 15.76 -6.37
CA ARG A 74 -0.96 14.85 -7.40
C ARG A 74 -0.83 15.65 -8.69
N THR A 75 0.39 15.87 -9.14
CA THR A 75 0.67 16.62 -10.37
C THR A 75 0.43 15.75 -11.59
N ARG A 76 0.53 14.42 -11.43
CA ARG A 76 0.36 13.44 -12.49
C ARG A 76 -1.08 12.88 -12.52
N PRO A 77 -1.76 12.89 -13.68
CA PRO A 77 -3.06 12.24 -13.84
C PRO A 77 -2.97 10.72 -13.60
N PRO A 78 -3.94 10.10 -12.89
CA PRO A 78 -3.90 8.67 -12.56
C PRO A 78 -3.74 7.74 -13.77
N TRP A 79 -4.38 8.06 -14.90
CA TRP A 79 -4.28 7.24 -16.12
C TRP A 79 -2.92 7.33 -16.80
N VAL A 80 -2.25 8.49 -16.74
CA VAL A 80 -0.86 8.62 -17.20
C VAL A 80 0.06 7.79 -16.31
N ALA A 81 -0.12 7.89 -14.99
CA ALA A 81 0.63 7.05 -14.05
C ALA A 81 0.44 5.55 -14.33
N MET A 82 -0.77 5.11 -14.67
CA MET A 82 -1.04 3.72 -15.04
C MET A 82 -0.29 3.26 -16.28
N GLU A 83 -0.28 4.06 -17.35
CA GLU A 83 0.47 3.71 -18.56
C GLU A 83 1.97 3.58 -18.25
N ASP A 84 2.51 4.50 -17.46
CA ASP A 84 3.92 4.49 -17.06
C ASP A 84 4.27 3.30 -16.16
N TYR A 85 3.43 2.98 -15.17
CA TYR A 85 3.63 1.81 -14.33
C TYR A 85 3.48 0.50 -15.12
N ALA A 86 2.52 0.42 -16.04
CA ALA A 86 2.37 -0.74 -16.91
C ALA A 86 3.59 -0.90 -17.83
N ALA A 87 4.13 0.19 -18.37
CA ALA A 87 5.37 0.19 -19.15
C ALA A 87 6.57 -0.24 -18.29
N LEU A 88 6.68 0.30 -17.07
CA LEU A 88 7.73 -0.05 -16.12
C LEU A 88 7.72 -1.55 -15.79
N ILE A 89 6.55 -2.13 -15.51
CA ILE A 89 6.40 -3.57 -15.22
C ILE A 89 6.84 -4.40 -16.42
N ARG A 90 6.38 -4.08 -17.63
CA ARG A 90 6.76 -4.81 -18.86
C ARG A 90 8.26 -4.70 -19.16
N ALA A 91 8.87 -3.55 -18.89
CA ALA A 91 10.28 -3.31 -19.18
C ALA A 91 11.23 -4.02 -18.20
N ASN A 92 10.78 -4.27 -16.96
CA ASN A 92 11.65 -4.75 -15.88
C ASN A 92 11.29 -6.14 -15.36
N THR A 93 10.24 -6.76 -15.91
CA THR A 93 9.75 -8.07 -15.47
C THR A 93 9.17 -8.85 -16.65
N PRO A 94 9.11 -10.19 -16.57
CA PRO A 94 8.46 -11.00 -17.61
C PRO A 94 6.92 -10.96 -17.56
N MET A 95 6.32 -10.19 -16.65
CA MET A 95 4.88 -10.16 -16.42
C MET A 95 4.13 -9.37 -17.48
N ARG A 96 2.92 -9.83 -17.80
CA ARG A 96 1.99 -9.04 -18.63
C ARG A 96 1.30 -8.01 -17.76
N ALA A 97 1.41 -6.73 -18.13
CA ALA A 97 0.72 -5.65 -17.43
C ALA A 97 -0.60 -5.28 -18.14
N LEU A 98 -1.72 -5.67 -17.54
CA LEU A 98 -3.06 -5.23 -17.92
C LEU A 98 -3.30 -3.82 -17.37
N ARG A 99 -4.12 -3.04 -18.07
CA ARG A 99 -4.43 -1.65 -17.72
C ARG A 99 -5.94 -1.54 -17.54
N LEU A 100 -6.38 -1.05 -16.39
CA LEU A 100 -7.79 -0.94 -16.06
C LEU A 100 -8.09 0.49 -15.56
N PRO A 101 -8.50 1.39 -16.45
CA PRO A 101 -9.00 2.70 -16.03
C PRO A 101 -10.36 2.54 -15.34
N VAL A 102 -10.53 3.28 -14.24
CA VAL A 102 -11.75 3.32 -13.43
C VAL A 102 -12.08 4.78 -13.12
N THR A 103 -13.37 5.12 -13.20
CA THR A 103 -13.87 6.50 -13.04
C THR A 103 -14.49 6.78 -11.67
N THR A 104 -14.56 5.76 -10.81
CA THR A 104 -15.11 5.85 -9.45
C THR A 104 -14.07 5.44 -8.42
N GLY A 105 -14.04 6.18 -7.31
CA GLY A 105 -13.21 5.89 -6.13
C GLY A 105 -13.93 5.06 -5.08
N ASP A 106 -15.16 4.60 -5.36
CA ASP A 106 -15.91 3.75 -4.44
C ASP A 106 -15.18 2.41 -4.23
N PRO A 107 -14.77 2.10 -2.98
CA PRO A 107 -14.10 0.84 -2.65
C PRO A 107 -14.90 -0.40 -3.04
N HIS A 108 -16.23 -0.38 -2.97
CA HIS A 108 -17.06 -1.53 -3.32
C HIS A 108 -17.00 -1.82 -4.82
N VAL A 109 -17.22 -0.80 -5.65
CA VAL A 109 -17.14 -0.94 -7.11
C VAL A 109 -15.74 -1.34 -7.56
N LEU A 110 -14.71 -0.75 -6.94
CA LEU A 110 -13.32 -1.11 -7.24
C LEU A 110 -13.01 -2.57 -6.87
N THR A 111 -13.53 -3.05 -5.74
CA THR A 111 -13.39 -4.45 -5.31
C THR A 111 -14.04 -5.40 -6.31
N GLU A 112 -15.29 -5.16 -6.72
CA GLU A 112 -15.97 -6.01 -7.72
C GLU A 112 -15.22 -6.01 -9.06
N ARG A 113 -14.72 -4.85 -9.50
CA ARG A 113 -13.91 -4.76 -10.72
C ARG A 113 -12.62 -5.58 -10.63
N ILE A 114 -11.96 -5.59 -9.48
CA ILE A 114 -10.76 -6.39 -9.25
C ILE A 114 -11.09 -7.87 -9.24
N LEU A 115 -12.18 -8.27 -8.58
CA LEU A 115 -12.60 -9.68 -8.51
C LEU A 115 -13.12 -10.21 -9.85
N GLY A 116 -13.65 -9.35 -10.71
CA GLY A 116 -14.07 -9.67 -12.07
C GLY A 116 -12.94 -9.74 -13.10
N LEU A 117 -11.68 -9.56 -12.70
CA LEU A 117 -10.54 -9.70 -13.61
C LEU A 117 -10.40 -11.16 -14.10
N PRO A 118 -9.81 -11.39 -15.29
CA PRO A 118 -9.60 -12.74 -15.81
C PRO A 118 -8.85 -13.64 -14.84
N THR A 119 -9.20 -14.93 -14.84
CA THR A 119 -8.46 -15.96 -14.12
C THR A 119 -7.01 -15.97 -14.60
N GLY A 120 -6.05 -15.80 -13.66
CA GLY A 120 -4.62 -15.70 -13.96
C GLY A 120 -3.97 -14.34 -13.67
N VAL A 121 -4.75 -13.32 -13.28
CA VAL A 121 -4.16 -12.13 -12.65
C VAL A 121 -3.75 -12.45 -11.22
N SER A 122 -2.44 -12.44 -10.93
CA SER A 122 -1.91 -12.80 -9.61
C SER A 122 -1.79 -11.60 -8.66
N ALA A 123 -1.63 -10.40 -9.21
CA ALA A 123 -1.52 -9.18 -8.44
C ALA A 123 -2.19 -8.00 -9.14
N VAL A 124 -2.61 -7.03 -8.34
CA VAL A 124 -3.22 -5.78 -8.79
C VAL A 124 -2.50 -4.61 -8.13
N PHE A 125 -2.04 -3.66 -8.93
CA PHE A 125 -1.46 -2.41 -8.46
C PHE A 125 -2.46 -1.26 -8.64
N VAL A 126 -2.88 -0.65 -7.53
CA VAL A 126 -3.93 0.39 -7.50
C VAL A 126 -3.30 1.78 -7.33
N VAL A 127 -3.62 2.68 -8.26
CA VAL A 127 -3.12 4.07 -8.33
C VAL A 127 -4.30 5.04 -8.35
N GLY A 128 -4.12 6.24 -7.77
CA GLY A 128 -5.14 7.30 -7.79
C GLY A 128 -6.20 7.19 -6.69
N VAL A 129 -6.07 6.23 -5.77
CA VAL A 129 -6.98 6.02 -4.64
C VAL A 129 -6.39 6.63 -3.35
N GLY A 130 -7.25 7.07 -2.43
CA GLY A 130 -6.86 7.58 -1.12
C GLY A 130 -6.49 6.47 -0.14
N HIS A 131 -5.77 6.80 0.94
CA HIS A 131 -5.22 5.80 1.87
C HIS A 131 -6.29 4.91 2.53
N ARG A 132 -7.45 5.47 2.89
CA ARG A 132 -8.55 4.71 3.53
C ARG A 132 -9.22 3.76 2.54
N GLU A 133 -9.52 4.27 1.36
CA GLU A 133 -10.17 3.54 0.28
C GLU A 133 -9.27 2.41 -0.23
N SER A 134 -7.97 2.68 -0.40
CA SER A 134 -6.95 1.69 -0.75
C SER A 134 -6.90 0.55 0.26
N ALA A 135 -6.88 0.86 1.56
CA ALA A 135 -6.88 -0.16 2.61
C ALA A 135 -8.19 -0.95 2.66
N ALA A 136 -9.33 -0.32 2.39
CA ALA A 136 -10.62 -0.99 2.32
C ALA A 136 -10.69 -1.98 1.15
N VAL A 137 -10.24 -1.57 -0.04
CA VAL A 137 -10.16 -2.43 -1.24
C VAL A 137 -9.25 -3.62 -1.00
N ALA A 138 -8.04 -3.40 -0.49
CA ALA A 138 -7.10 -4.48 -0.22
C ALA A 138 -7.69 -5.52 0.74
N ARG A 139 -8.29 -5.09 1.85
CA ARG A 139 -8.95 -6.01 2.81
C ARG A 139 -10.11 -6.77 2.18
N ALA A 140 -10.96 -6.11 1.41
CA ALA A 140 -12.14 -6.73 0.81
C ALA A 140 -11.77 -7.77 -0.26
N VAL A 141 -10.79 -7.47 -1.11
CA VAL A 141 -10.27 -8.40 -2.13
C VAL A 141 -9.62 -9.61 -1.47
N THR A 142 -8.73 -9.40 -0.50
CA THR A 142 -8.10 -10.50 0.26
C THR A 142 -9.14 -11.38 0.96
N GLY A 143 -10.13 -10.77 1.62
CA GLY A 143 -11.18 -11.50 2.33
C GLY A 143 -12.03 -12.40 1.43
N ARG A 144 -12.06 -12.12 0.12
CA ARG A 144 -12.76 -12.90 -0.90
C ARG A 144 -11.83 -13.79 -1.73
N GLY A 145 -10.58 -13.95 -1.32
CA GLY A 145 -9.60 -14.80 -2.00
C GLY A 145 -9.17 -14.29 -3.37
N GLY A 146 -9.29 -12.98 -3.61
CA GLY A 146 -8.85 -12.35 -4.85
C GLY A 146 -7.32 -12.22 -4.97
N PRO A 147 -6.83 -11.56 -6.04
CA PRO A 147 -5.41 -11.33 -6.25
C PRO A 147 -4.78 -10.45 -5.15
N VAL A 148 -3.45 -10.50 -5.03
CA VAL A 148 -2.72 -9.62 -4.11
C VAL A 148 -2.92 -8.17 -4.53
N VAL A 149 -3.42 -7.33 -3.62
CA VAL A 149 -3.56 -5.89 -3.87
C VAL A 149 -2.35 -5.16 -3.32
N LEU A 150 -1.65 -4.47 -4.23
CA LEU A 150 -0.61 -3.49 -3.97
C LEU A 150 -1.17 -2.11 -4.26
N THR A 151 -0.78 -1.12 -3.48
CA THR A 151 -1.23 0.26 -3.66
C THR A 151 -0.05 1.19 -3.86
N GLU A 152 -0.28 2.32 -4.50
CA GLU A 152 0.75 3.36 -4.62
C GLU A 152 1.29 3.78 -3.24
N LEU A 153 0.44 3.76 -2.21
CA LEU A 153 0.85 4.07 -0.84
C LEU A 153 1.86 3.06 -0.27
N ASP A 154 1.75 1.76 -0.62
CA ASP A 154 2.68 0.73 -0.12
C ASP A 154 4.10 0.95 -0.65
N VAL A 155 4.21 1.23 -1.95
CA VAL A 155 5.50 1.49 -2.60
C VAL A 155 6.08 2.85 -2.20
N LEU A 156 5.23 3.86 -2.01
CA LEU A 156 5.66 5.16 -1.45
C LEU A 156 6.16 5.01 -0.01
N THR A 157 5.46 4.22 0.81
CA THR A 157 5.87 3.94 2.20
C THR A 157 7.24 3.30 2.24
N ALA A 158 7.51 2.31 1.39
CA ALA A 158 8.84 1.70 1.28
C ALA A 158 9.93 2.71 0.88
N ALA A 159 9.69 3.52 -0.16
CA ALA A 159 10.67 4.50 -0.61
C ALA A 159 10.93 5.60 0.43
N VAL A 160 9.88 6.14 1.06
CA VAL A 160 10.01 7.16 2.12
C VAL A 160 10.74 6.61 3.34
N ALA A 161 10.42 5.38 3.77
CA ALA A 161 11.11 4.74 4.88
C ALA A 161 12.60 4.48 4.55
N ALA A 162 12.91 4.05 3.32
CA ALA A 162 14.28 3.90 2.87
C ALA A 162 15.03 5.24 2.87
N ALA A 163 14.38 6.32 2.40
CA ALA A 163 14.92 7.67 2.42
C ALA A 163 15.16 8.19 3.86
N ALA A 164 14.33 7.83 4.83
CA ALA A 164 14.55 8.15 6.22
C ALA A 164 15.79 7.43 6.78
N ILE A 165 15.93 6.14 6.51
CA ILE A 165 17.09 5.34 6.94
C ILE A 165 18.39 5.79 6.28
N THR A 166 18.36 6.16 5.01
CA THR A 166 19.53 6.70 4.31
C THR A 166 19.90 8.08 4.88
N THR A 167 18.91 8.91 5.20
CA THR A 167 19.14 10.22 5.84
C THR A 167 19.77 10.06 7.23
N LEU A 168 19.31 9.11 8.05
CA LEU A 168 19.96 8.78 9.32
C LEU A 168 21.44 8.41 9.13
N ARG A 169 21.73 7.48 8.20
CA ARG A 169 23.10 7.04 7.91
C ARG A 169 24.00 8.18 7.40
N ARG A 170 23.48 9.05 6.54
CA ARG A 170 24.19 10.24 6.04
C ARG A 170 24.57 11.21 7.16
N ARG A 171 23.82 11.21 8.25
CA ARG A 171 24.10 12.00 9.46
C ARG A 171 24.99 11.25 10.47
N GLY A 172 25.50 10.07 10.13
CA GLY A 172 26.28 9.23 11.03
C GLY A 172 25.46 8.58 12.14
N VAL A 173 24.12 8.60 12.04
CA VAL A 173 23.23 8.01 13.05
C VAL A 173 22.84 6.60 12.62
N PRO A 174 23.20 5.55 13.38
CA PRO A 174 22.75 4.20 13.06
C PRO A 174 21.23 4.10 13.27
N PRO A 175 20.47 3.37 12.42
CA PRO A 175 19.00 3.34 12.50
C PRO A 175 18.45 3.02 13.90
N ARG A 176 19.08 2.07 14.60
CA ARG A 176 18.70 1.66 15.97
C ARG A 176 18.80 2.75 17.04
N ALA A 177 19.56 3.81 16.78
CA ALA A 177 19.69 4.97 17.65
C ALA A 177 18.96 6.20 17.09
N GLY A 178 18.43 6.10 15.88
CA GLY A 178 17.77 7.20 15.19
C GLY A 178 16.40 7.52 15.78
N ARG A 179 16.16 8.82 15.95
CA ARG A 179 14.89 9.39 16.39
C ARG A 179 14.21 10.09 15.22
N VAL A 180 13.08 9.53 14.78
CA VAL A 180 12.36 10.03 13.61
C VAL A 180 11.04 10.65 14.04
N VAL A 181 10.79 11.88 13.59
CA VAL A 181 9.52 12.57 13.75
C VAL A 181 8.71 12.41 12.46
N ILE A 182 7.43 12.06 12.56
CA ILE A 182 6.54 11.90 11.42
C ILE A 182 5.41 12.94 11.52
N THR A 183 5.22 13.76 10.48
CA THR A 183 4.01 14.57 10.33
C THR A 183 2.97 13.78 9.54
N GLY A 184 1.68 14.01 9.79
CA GLY A 184 0.61 13.43 8.97
C GLY A 184 0.58 11.89 8.98
N ALA A 185 0.95 11.25 10.09
CA ALA A 185 1.09 9.79 10.19
C ALA A 185 -0.15 8.99 9.77
N SER A 186 -1.35 9.59 9.84
CA SER A 186 -2.60 8.98 9.37
C SER A 186 -2.62 8.71 7.85
N TRP A 187 -1.82 9.42 7.07
CA TRP A 187 -1.74 9.27 5.61
C TRP A 187 -1.04 7.98 5.18
N ALA A 188 0.01 7.56 5.91
CA ALA A 188 0.74 6.31 5.68
C ALA A 188 0.79 5.46 6.96
N PRO A 189 -0.30 4.75 7.30
CA PRO A 189 -0.38 3.96 8.54
C PRO A 189 0.70 2.88 8.67
N LEU A 190 1.21 2.37 7.54
CA LEU A 190 2.29 1.37 7.53
C LEU A 190 3.68 1.96 7.77
N LEU A 191 3.87 3.28 7.70
CA LEU A 191 5.20 3.89 7.78
C LEU A 191 5.88 3.60 9.13
N ALA A 192 5.19 3.87 10.24
CA ALA A 192 5.74 3.62 11.57
C ALA A 192 6.11 2.14 11.80
N PRO A 193 5.20 1.16 11.60
CA PRO A 193 5.56 -0.25 11.80
C PRO A 193 6.66 -0.72 10.82
N VAL A 194 6.71 -0.20 9.59
CA VAL A 194 7.78 -0.52 8.64
C VAL A 194 9.13 0.05 9.07
N LEU A 195 9.18 1.28 9.60
CA LEU A 195 10.42 1.87 10.14
C LEU A 195 10.93 1.05 11.34
N ILE A 196 10.04 0.65 12.25
CA ILE A 196 10.36 -0.23 13.39
C ILE A 196 10.91 -1.57 12.88
N ALA A 197 10.19 -2.23 11.96
CA ALA A 197 10.61 -3.51 11.38
C ALA A 197 11.90 -3.41 10.55
N SER A 198 12.28 -2.19 10.14
CA SER A 198 13.54 -1.89 9.46
C SER A 198 14.66 -1.49 10.42
N GLY A 199 14.39 -1.47 11.73
CA GLY A 199 15.38 -1.27 12.79
C GLY A 199 15.53 0.17 13.27
N VAL A 200 14.56 1.06 13.04
CA VAL A 200 14.57 2.43 13.60
C VAL A 200 14.26 2.38 15.10
N GLY A 201 15.06 3.11 15.88
CA GLY A 201 15.03 3.04 17.34
C GLY A 201 13.87 3.75 18.00
N ASP A 202 13.60 5.00 17.59
CA ASP A 202 12.55 5.83 18.21
C ASP A 202 11.75 6.57 17.14
N LEU A 203 10.43 6.60 17.34
CA LEU A 203 9.45 7.22 16.46
C LEU A 203 8.53 8.11 17.28
N SER A 204 8.36 9.35 16.84
CA SER A 204 7.35 10.25 17.37
C SER A 204 6.50 10.83 16.24
N SER A 205 5.26 11.20 16.56
CA SER A 205 4.36 11.89 15.62
C SER A 205 4.18 13.33 16.07
N TRP A 206 4.13 14.24 15.10
CA TRP A 206 3.86 15.65 15.34
C TRP A 206 2.66 16.10 14.50
N HIS A 207 1.81 16.95 15.07
CA HIS A 207 0.66 17.52 14.38
C HIS A 207 0.71 19.04 14.43
N GLU A 208 0.20 19.68 13.39
CA GLU A 208 0.16 21.15 13.30
C GLU A 208 -0.61 21.80 14.44
N ARG A 209 -1.67 21.15 14.93
CA ARG A 209 -2.42 21.59 16.12
C ARG A 209 -1.55 21.66 17.39
N ASP A 210 -0.44 20.93 17.43
CA ASP A 210 0.48 20.91 18.57
C ASP A 210 1.55 22.01 18.45
N ALA A 211 1.58 22.77 17.35
CA ALA A 211 2.64 23.74 17.04
C ALA A 211 2.79 24.87 18.05
N GLU A 212 1.68 25.31 18.68
CA GLU A 212 1.69 26.39 19.67
C GLU A 212 2.45 25.98 20.94
N ALA A 213 2.18 24.77 21.45
CA ALA A 213 2.84 24.24 22.64
C ALA A 213 4.23 23.63 22.31
N PHE A 214 4.35 22.99 21.15
CA PHE A 214 5.52 22.25 20.71
C PHE A 214 5.92 22.64 19.27
N PRO A 215 6.59 23.80 19.08
CA PRO A 215 7.04 24.23 17.76
C PRO A 215 7.95 23.17 17.13
N LEU A 216 7.67 22.79 15.87
CA LEU A 216 8.37 21.69 15.20
C LEU A 216 9.90 21.86 15.20
N ARG A 217 10.39 23.09 15.01
CA ARG A 217 11.83 23.40 15.06
C ARG A 217 12.47 22.96 16.39
N ARG A 218 11.81 23.23 17.52
CA ARG A 218 12.29 22.84 18.86
C ARG A 218 12.23 21.32 19.06
N VAL A 219 11.18 20.68 18.56
CA VAL A 219 11.09 19.20 18.55
C VAL A 219 12.28 18.61 17.79
N MET A 220 12.59 19.20 16.64
CA MET A 220 13.69 18.74 15.79
C MET A 220 15.09 18.97 16.40
N ASP A 221 15.27 19.85 17.38
CA ASP A 221 16.58 20.00 18.06
C ASP A 221 17.04 18.71 18.77
N HIS A 222 16.11 17.80 19.08
CA HIS A 222 16.39 16.52 19.76
C HIS A 222 16.12 15.28 18.91
N ASN A 223 15.80 15.47 17.63
CA ASN A 223 15.45 14.40 16.70
C ASN A 223 16.32 14.44 15.43
N ASP A 224 16.55 13.27 14.84
CA ASP A 224 17.56 13.11 13.78
C ASP A 224 16.98 13.34 12.38
N VAL A 225 15.74 12.89 12.14
CA VAL A 225 15.08 12.96 10.84
C VAL A 225 13.62 13.36 11.01
N LEU A 226 13.14 14.19 10.09
CA LEU A 226 11.73 14.53 9.92
C LEU A 226 11.21 13.83 8.67
N VAL A 227 10.13 13.08 8.78
CA VAL A 227 9.35 12.62 7.63
C VAL A 227 8.10 13.48 7.54
N ASP A 228 8.04 14.36 6.54
CA ASP A 228 6.91 15.25 6.33
C ASP A 228 5.96 14.66 5.27
N LEU A 229 4.92 13.96 5.74
CA LEU A 229 3.90 13.36 4.86
C LEU A 229 2.79 14.35 4.49
N ALA A 230 2.54 15.32 5.37
CA ALA A 230 1.46 16.29 5.21
C ALA A 230 1.87 17.54 4.44
N GLY A 231 3.17 17.75 4.22
CA GLY A 231 3.69 18.97 3.63
C GLY A 231 3.46 20.21 4.51
N CYS A 232 3.30 19.99 5.82
CA CYS A 232 2.96 21.04 6.78
C CYS A 232 4.17 21.50 7.60
N ALA A 233 5.35 20.90 7.40
CA ALA A 233 6.55 21.34 8.08
C ALA A 233 6.96 22.73 7.57
N PRO A 234 7.14 23.73 8.45
CA PRO A 234 7.64 25.03 8.04
C PRO A 234 9.02 24.94 7.38
N ASP A 235 9.28 25.81 6.42
CA ASP A 235 10.60 25.95 5.82
C ASP A 235 11.68 26.15 6.89
N GLY A 236 12.75 25.37 6.79
CA GLY A 236 13.86 25.43 7.75
C GLY A 236 13.64 24.70 9.07
N ALA A 237 12.47 24.09 9.34
CA ALA A 237 12.23 23.34 10.57
C ALA A 237 13.24 22.19 10.77
N ALA A 238 13.72 21.58 9.69
CA ALA A 238 14.67 20.48 9.73
C ALA A 238 15.61 20.44 8.49
N VAL A 239 16.32 21.53 8.23
CA VAL A 239 17.23 21.66 7.07
C VAL A 239 18.17 20.46 6.92
N GLY A 240 18.19 19.87 5.72
CA GLY A 240 19.07 18.75 5.38
C GLY A 240 18.71 17.42 6.05
N ARG A 241 17.58 17.33 6.77
CA ARG A 241 17.10 16.11 7.44
C ARG A 241 15.60 15.86 7.29
N THR A 242 14.93 16.60 6.40
CA THR A 242 13.53 16.35 6.02
C THR A 242 13.45 15.38 4.86
N VAL A 243 12.61 14.37 4.99
CA VAL A 243 12.16 13.48 3.92
C VAL A 243 10.71 13.85 3.60
N THR A 244 10.45 14.32 2.40
CA THR A 244 9.09 14.65 1.93
C THR A 244 8.57 13.57 0.99
N VAL A 245 7.24 13.48 0.89
CA VAL A 245 6.59 12.71 -0.17
C VAL A 245 6.59 13.55 -1.45
N PRO A 246 7.11 13.04 -2.58
CA PRO A 246 7.11 13.79 -3.81
C PRO A 246 5.68 14.00 -4.33
N ALA A 247 5.44 15.12 -5.00
CA ALA A 247 4.14 15.42 -5.63
C ALA A 247 3.79 14.44 -6.77
N ASP A 248 4.83 13.90 -7.41
CA ASP A 248 4.73 12.78 -8.34
C ASP A 248 5.30 11.52 -7.68
N GLY A 249 4.41 10.59 -7.31
CA GLY A 249 4.78 9.34 -6.65
C GLY A 249 5.49 8.33 -7.55
N PHE A 250 5.44 8.51 -8.88
CA PHE A 250 5.93 7.52 -9.84
C PHE A 250 7.40 7.16 -9.61
N ALA A 251 8.28 8.15 -9.42
CA ALA A 251 9.70 7.91 -9.26
C ALA A 251 10.02 7.04 -8.03
N TYR A 252 9.24 7.19 -6.95
CA TYR A 252 9.41 6.40 -5.73
C TYR A 252 8.81 5.01 -5.89
N GLY A 253 7.61 4.92 -6.47
CA GLY A 253 6.98 3.64 -6.76
C GLY A 253 7.81 2.77 -7.69
N ALA A 254 8.46 3.39 -8.68
CA ALA A 254 9.28 2.70 -9.66
C ALA A 254 10.54 2.05 -9.08
N LEU A 255 11.03 2.51 -7.93
CA LEU A 255 12.16 1.89 -7.23
C LEU A 255 11.80 0.54 -6.61
N VAL A 256 10.51 0.33 -6.30
CA VAL A 256 10.05 -0.81 -5.50
C VAL A 256 9.28 -1.80 -6.35
N LEU A 257 8.34 -1.29 -7.16
CA LEU A 257 7.27 -2.09 -7.75
C LEU A 257 7.76 -3.29 -8.58
N PRO A 258 8.74 -3.15 -9.49
CA PRO A 258 9.16 -4.29 -10.33
C PRO A 258 9.77 -5.44 -9.52
N GLY A 259 10.66 -5.11 -8.56
CA GLY A 259 11.29 -6.13 -7.72
C GLY A 259 10.32 -6.77 -6.74
N LEU A 260 9.40 -5.96 -6.19
CA LEU A 260 8.34 -6.45 -5.31
C LEU A 260 7.41 -7.43 -6.04
N LEU A 261 6.92 -7.07 -7.23
CA LEU A 261 6.09 -7.96 -8.05
C LEU A 261 6.85 -9.22 -8.47
N ALA A 262 8.12 -9.10 -8.88
CA ALA A 262 8.94 -10.24 -9.28
C ALA A 262 9.10 -11.27 -8.15
N ALA A 263 9.20 -10.80 -6.89
CA ALA A 263 9.19 -11.70 -5.75
C ALA A 263 7.79 -12.27 -5.49
N LEU A 264 6.77 -11.41 -5.35
CA LEU A 264 5.42 -11.83 -4.96
C LEU A 264 4.82 -12.88 -5.90
N CYS A 265 5.00 -12.74 -7.21
CA CYS A 265 4.40 -13.67 -8.16
C CYS A 265 5.08 -15.06 -8.18
N GLY A 266 6.24 -15.23 -7.53
CA GLY A 266 6.87 -16.53 -7.29
C GLY A 266 6.44 -17.20 -5.98
N HIS A 267 5.57 -16.58 -5.19
CA HIS A 267 5.15 -17.04 -3.88
C HIS A 267 3.62 -17.00 -3.73
N GLU A 268 3.03 -17.90 -2.95
CA GLU A 268 1.59 -17.93 -2.65
C GLU A 268 1.20 -16.88 -1.59
N VAL A 269 1.52 -15.62 -1.88
CA VAL A 269 1.21 -14.50 -0.99
C VAL A 269 -0.22 -14.05 -1.22
N ARG A 270 -0.95 -13.73 -0.14
CA ARG A 270 -2.32 -13.19 -0.20
C ARG A 270 -2.40 -11.70 0.16
N THR A 271 -1.41 -11.20 0.88
CA THR A 271 -1.37 -9.83 1.40
C THR A 271 0.04 -9.29 1.44
N VAL A 272 0.17 -7.98 1.27
CA VAL A 272 1.42 -7.26 1.50
C VAL A 272 1.56 -6.99 2.99
N THR A 273 2.56 -7.60 3.63
CA THR A 273 2.78 -7.45 5.08
C THR A 273 3.83 -6.37 5.39
N VAL A 274 3.92 -5.97 6.67
CA VAL A 274 4.94 -5.04 7.16
C VAL A 274 6.34 -5.56 6.85
N GLU A 275 6.57 -6.86 6.97
CA GLU A 275 7.86 -7.51 6.75
C GLU A 275 8.28 -7.46 5.28
N VAL A 276 7.31 -7.61 4.36
CA VAL A 276 7.52 -7.47 2.90
C VAL A 276 7.93 -6.03 2.58
N VAL A 277 7.20 -5.04 3.09
CA VAL A 277 7.52 -3.62 2.85
C VAL A 277 8.87 -3.26 3.49
N ALA A 278 9.14 -3.73 4.72
CA ALA A 278 10.43 -3.55 5.39
C ALA A 278 11.59 -4.24 4.65
N ALA A 279 11.34 -5.35 3.96
CA ALA A 279 12.34 -5.98 3.10
C ALA A 279 12.68 -5.09 1.89
N CYS A 280 11.70 -4.46 1.26
CA CYS A 280 11.92 -3.44 0.23
C CYS A 280 12.76 -2.28 0.79
N VAL A 281 12.42 -1.78 1.98
CA VAL A 281 13.16 -0.70 2.66
C VAL A 281 14.63 -1.05 2.85
N ARG A 282 14.90 -2.23 3.42
CA ARG A 282 16.28 -2.71 3.64
C ARG A 282 17.03 -2.88 2.32
N ALA A 283 16.38 -3.39 1.27
CA ALA A 283 16.98 -3.52 -0.04
C ALA A 283 17.39 -2.15 -0.61
N LEU A 284 16.46 -1.20 -0.64
CA LEU A 284 16.71 0.15 -1.14
C LEU A 284 17.82 0.82 -0.33
N ALA A 285 17.72 0.83 1.00
CA ALA A 285 18.75 1.40 1.85
C ALA A 285 20.13 0.76 1.61
N LEU A 286 20.21 -0.55 1.41
CA LEU A 286 21.47 -1.24 1.17
C LEU A 286 22.16 -0.76 -0.13
N ILE A 287 21.39 -0.58 -1.20
CA ILE A 287 21.96 -0.21 -2.52
C ILE A 287 22.06 1.30 -2.74
N THR A 288 21.45 2.12 -1.90
CA THR A 288 21.55 3.58 -1.99
C THR A 288 23.00 4.05 -1.75
N PRO A 289 23.62 4.77 -2.70
CA PRO A 289 24.92 5.41 -2.51
C PRO A 289 24.93 6.41 -1.35
N ALA A 290 26.07 6.58 -0.69
CA ALA A 290 26.20 7.41 0.52
C ALA A 290 25.86 8.90 0.31
N ASP A 291 25.99 9.40 -0.91
CA ASP A 291 25.69 10.79 -1.29
C ASP A 291 24.20 11.01 -1.62
N ARG A 292 23.39 9.95 -1.70
CA ARG A 292 22.00 10.00 -2.15
C ARG A 292 21.01 9.56 -1.08
N MET A 293 19.75 10.01 -1.21
CA MET A 293 18.66 9.57 -0.35
C MET A 293 18.03 8.25 -0.82
N LEU A 294 18.05 7.99 -2.13
CA LEU A 294 17.49 6.79 -2.75
C LEU A 294 18.40 6.33 -3.91
N PRO A 295 18.30 5.05 -4.32
CA PRO A 295 19.07 4.59 -5.46
C PRO A 295 18.55 5.20 -6.76
N SER A 296 19.35 5.11 -7.82
CA SER A 296 18.91 5.54 -9.15
C SER A 296 17.95 4.51 -9.76
N LEU A 297 16.95 4.96 -10.51
CA LEU A 297 16.10 4.08 -11.32
C LEU A 297 16.89 3.27 -12.36
N GLY A 298 18.04 3.78 -12.80
CA GLY A 298 18.93 3.10 -13.75
C GLY A 298 19.91 2.11 -13.11
N ASP A 299 19.85 1.90 -11.80
CA ASP A 299 20.72 0.94 -11.12
C ASP A 299 20.34 -0.49 -11.54
N ARG A 300 21.30 -1.19 -12.16
CA ARG A 300 21.11 -2.56 -12.68
C ARG A 300 20.77 -3.57 -11.59
N LEU A 301 21.15 -3.29 -10.34
CA LEU A 301 20.89 -4.19 -9.22
C LEU A 301 19.50 -3.96 -8.60
N LEU A 302 18.84 -2.83 -8.86
CA LEU A 302 17.62 -2.39 -8.19
C LEU A 302 16.55 -3.48 -8.10
N VAL A 303 16.11 -3.99 -9.25
CA VAL A 303 15.05 -5.00 -9.33
C VAL A 303 15.46 -6.28 -8.59
N SER A 304 16.67 -6.77 -8.85
CA SER A 304 17.18 -8.01 -8.25
C SER A 304 17.40 -7.89 -6.74
N ALA A 305 17.82 -6.72 -6.25
CA ALA A 305 18.06 -6.46 -4.85
C ALA A 305 16.75 -6.43 -4.06
N VAL A 306 15.74 -5.72 -4.57
CA VAL A 306 14.41 -5.69 -3.97
C VAL A 306 13.79 -7.08 -3.98
N ALA A 307 13.75 -7.75 -5.14
CA ALA A 307 13.17 -9.08 -5.26
C ALA A 307 13.82 -10.09 -4.30
N ARG A 308 15.16 -10.12 -4.22
CA ARG A 308 15.88 -11.02 -3.32
C ARG A 308 15.58 -10.79 -1.84
N HIS A 309 15.48 -9.54 -1.40
CA HIS A 309 15.15 -9.26 0.00
C HIS A 309 13.72 -9.64 0.33
N VAL A 310 12.77 -9.37 -0.59
CA VAL A 310 11.37 -9.75 -0.42
C VAL A 310 11.23 -11.27 -0.40
N SER A 311 11.80 -12.01 -1.36
CA SER A 311 11.76 -13.48 -1.37
C SER A 311 12.37 -14.08 -0.10
N ARG A 312 13.44 -13.49 0.46
CA ARG A 312 13.98 -13.92 1.77
C ARG A 312 12.98 -13.70 2.90
N ALA A 313 12.31 -12.55 2.94
CA ALA A 313 11.30 -12.26 3.95
C ALA A 313 10.09 -13.20 3.85
N LEU A 314 9.70 -13.58 2.62
CA LEU A 314 8.63 -14.53 2.35
C LEU A 314 9.01 -15.98 2.68
N GLY A 315 10.29 -16.34 2.50
CA GLY A 315 10.82 -17.69 2.78
C GLY A 315 11.11 -17.97 4.25
N HIS A 316 11.04 -16.97 5.13
CA HIS A 316 11.14 -17.18 6.58
C HIS A 316 9.72 -17.29 7.14
N PRO A 317 9.29 -18.46 7.67
CA PRO A 317 8.03 -18.53 8.40
C PRO A 317 8.11 -17.59 9.61
N VAL A 318 7.11 -16.71 9.75
CA VAL A 318 6.94 -15.90 10.95
C VAL A 318 6.76 -16.87 12.12
N PRO A 319 7.54 -16.75 13.22
CA PRO A 319 7.22 -17.48 14.44
C PRO A 319 5.85 -16.99 14.91
N TYR A 320 4.82 -17.80 14.68
CA TYR A 320 3.51 -17.58 15.26
C TYR A 320 3.68 -17.55 16.79
N ARG A 321 3.54 -16.37 17.40
CA ARG A 321 3.30 -16.25 18.84
C ARG A 321 1.80 -16.37 19.03
N ASP A 322 1.39 -17.50 19.57
CA ASP A 322 0.03 -17.72 20.00
C ASP A 322 -0.34 -16.70 21.10
N PRO A 323 -1.37 -15.85 20.91
CA PRO A 323 -1.81 -14.89 21.93
C PRO A 323 -2.52 -15.54 23.14
N HIS A 324 -2.64 -16.86 23.17
CA HIS A 324 -3.42 -17.60 24.16
C HIS A 324 -2.61 -18.67 24.94
N ARG A 325 -1.39 -18.33 25.36
CA ARG A 325 -0.69 -19.06 26.42
C ARG A 325 -0.21 -18.14 27.53
#